data_AF-A0A9N9IBE5-F1
#
_entry.id   AF-A0A9N9IBE5-F1
#
_cell.length_a   1.000
_cell.length_b   1.000
_cell.length_c   1.000
_cell.angle_alpha   90.00
_cell.angle_beta   90.00
_cell.angle_gamma   90.00
#
_symmetry.space_group_name_H-M   'P 1'
#
loop_
_entity.id
_entity.type
_entity.pdbx_description
1 polymer ?
#
loop_
_entity_poly.entity_id
_entity_poly.type
_entity_poly.pdbx_seq_one_letter_code
_entity_poly.pdbx_strand_id
1 'polypeptide(L)' 'VMTSENDTEIIESLELLKNVGSHTGYLSQAFWYNDTEKQLGSDFGAANSLFGEAILRLARDQPHVLFDRPPPDNHPYIA' A
#
# COMPACT_ATOMS: atom_id res chain seq x y z
N VAL A 1 5.32 -3.27 6.73
CA VAL A 1 3.87 -3.04 7.04
C VAL A 1 3.38 -3.88 8.22
N MET A 2 3.18 -5.20 8.09
CA MET A 2 2.46 -5.99 9.13
C MET A 2 3.18 -6.18 10.48
N THR A 3 4.49 -5.94 10.55
CA THR A 3 5.32 -6.20 11.73
C THR A 3 5.89 -4.93 12.37
N SER A 4 5.67 -3.77 11.76
CA SER A 4 6.21 -2.52 12.28
C SER A 4 5.22 -1.89 13.27
N GLU A 5 5.76 -1.31 14.34
CA GLU A 5 5.02 -0.47 15.29
C GLU A 5 5.30 1.02 15.07
N ASN A 6 6.10 1.38 14.05
CA ASN A 6 6.43 2.75 13.69
C ASN A 6 5.52 3.23 12.56
N ASP A 7 4.61 4.16 12.88
CA ASP A 7 3.64 4.69 11.92
C ASP A 7 4.32 5.29 10.67
N THR A 8 5.46 5.96 10.82
CA THR A 8 6.21 6.53 9.68
C THR A 8 6.70 5.44 8.74
N GLU A 9 7.32 4.38 9.27
CA GLU A 9 7.81 3.25 8.46
C GLU A 9 6.64 2.55 7.74
N ILE A 10 5.50 2.41 8.43
CA ILE A 10 4.29 1.83 7.85
C ILE A 10 3.80 2.69 6.67
N ILE A 11 3.69 4.00 6.86
CA ILE A 11 3.23 4.94 5.82
C ILE A 11 4.17 4.93 4.62
N GLU A 12 5.49 5.01 4.85
CA GLU A 12 6.49 4.97 3.77
C GLU A 12 6.41 3.66 2.98
N SER A 13 6.23 2.53 3.68
CA SER A 13 6.06 1.22 3.05
C SER A 13 4.77 1.15 2.21
N LEU A 14 3.66 1.71 2.70
CA LEU A 14 2.39 1.75 1.98
C LEU A 14 2.47 2.66 0.75
N GLU A 15 3.11 3.82 0.87
CA GLU A 15 3.35 4.71 -0.27
C GLU A 15 4.23 4.05 -1.32
N LEU A 16 5.28 3.33 -0.91
CA LEU A 16 6.06 2.54 -1.84
C LEU A 16 5.17 1.52 -2.57
N LEU A 17 4.40 0.70 -1.83
CA LEU A 17 3.53 -0.32 -2.41
C LEU A 17 2.43 0.23 -3.33
N LYS A 18 1.95 1.45 -3.06
CA LYS A 18 0.97 2.14 -3.91
C LYS A 18 1.58 2.67 -5.21
N ASN A 19 2.86 3.08 -5.17
CA ASN A 19 3.54 3.73 -6.29
C ASN A 19 4.40 2.77 -7.13
N VAL A 20 4.67 1.56 -6.63
CA VAL A 20 5.32 0.48 -7.41
C VAL A 20 4.27 -0.23 -8.25
N GLY A 21 4.45 -0.26 -9.56
CA GLY A 21 3.39 -0.74 -10.44
C GLY A 21 3.29 0.09 -11.71
N SER A 22 2.74 -0.50 -12.75
CA SER A 22 2.40 0.23 -13.99
C SER A 22 1.01 0.87 -13.89
N HIS A 23 0.69 1.41 -12.70
CA HIS A 23 -0.61 1.99 -12.37
C HIS A 23 -1.79 1.00 -12.53
N THR A 24 -1.53 -0.30 -12.39
CA THR A 24 -2.51 -1.38 -12.61
C THR A 24 -3.49 -1.56 -11.44
N GLY A 25 -3.15 -1.04 -10.26
CA GLY A 25 -3.91 -1.26 -9.02
C GLY A 25 -3.71 -2.66 -8.40
N TYR A 26 -2.83 -3.48 -8.98
CA TYR A 26 -2.46 -4.81 -8.47
C TYR A 26 -0.97 -4.85 -8.14
N LEU A 27 -0.64 -5.65 -7.13
CA LEU A 27 0.75 -5.96 -6.80
C LEU A 27 1.31 -7.03 -7.73
N SER A 28 2.53 -6.78 -8.18
CA SER A 28 3.34 -7.73 -8.92
C SER A 28 4.14 -8.63 -7.99
N GLN A 29 4.61 -9.77 -8.50
CA GLN A 29 5.48 -10.67 -7.73
C GLN A 29 6.82 -10.00 -7.37
N ALA A 30 7.38 -9.22 -8.31
CA ALA A 30 8.59 -8.44 -8.10
C ALA A 30 8.64 -7.23 -9.06
N PHE A 31 9.42 -6.21 -8.68
CA PHE A 31 9.74 -5.05 -9.52
C PHE A 31 11.23 -4.73 -9.41
N TRP A 32 11.77 -3.98 -10.38
CA TRP A 32 13.18 -3.59 -10.36
C TRP A 32 13.34 -2.33 -9.49
N TYR A 33 14.35 -2.32 -8.61
CA TYR A 33 14.54 -1.23 -7.65
C TYR A 33 14.80 0.14 -8.31
N ASN A 34 15.36 0.14 -9.52
CA ASN A 34 15.71 1.34 -10.29
C ASN A 34 14.70 1.67 -11.40
N ASP A 35 13.70 0.81 -11.61
CA ASP A 35 12.69 0.96 -12.65
C ASP A 35 11.42 0.19 -12.24
N THR A 36 10.52 0.88 -11.54
CA THR A 36 9.31 0.30 -10.96
C THR A 36 8.25 -0.05 -12.01
N GLU A 37 8.39 0.46 -13.24
CA GLU A 37 7.54 0.08 -14.38
C GLU A 37 7.89 -1.31 -14.92
N LYS A 38 9.13 -1.75 -14.68
CA LYS A 38 9.54 -3.11 -14.97
C LYS A 38 9.05 -4.01 -13.83
N GLN A 39 8.21 -4.99 -14.16
CA GLN A 39 7.62 -5.92 -13.19
C GLN A 39 7.60 -7.36 -13.70
N LEU A 40 7.66 -8.30 -12.75
CA LEU A 40 7.51 -9.71 -13.00
C LEU A 40 6.16 -10.16 -12.42
N GLY A 41 5.32 -10.75 -13.28
CA GLY A 41 4.00 -11.27 -12.88
C GLY A 41 3.05 -10.16 -12.42
N SER A 42 2.40 -9.51 -13.39
CA SER A 42 1.57 -8.28 -13.23
C SER A 42 0.31 -8.41 -12.37
N ASP A 43 -0.05 -9.63 -11.96
CA ASP A 43 -1.18 -9.91 -11.07
C ASP A 43 -0.84 -11.13 -10.22
N PHE A 44 -0.25 -10.87 -9.06
CA PHE A 44 0.10 -11.91 -8.11
C PHE A 44 -0.92 -11.95 -6.98
N GLY A 45 -1.97 -12.76 -7.16
CA GLY A 45 -3.10 -12.86 -6.22
C GLY A 45 -2.70 -13.03 -4.76
N ALA A 46 -1.62 -13.77 -4.46
CA ALA A 46 -1.12 -13.93 -3.10
C ALA A 46 -0.60 -12.60 -2.50
N ALA A 47 0.11 -11.78 -3.27
CA ALA A 47 0.54 -10.44 -2.80
C ALA A 47 -0.67 -9.51 -2.61
N ASN A 48 -1.64 -9.55 -3.54
CA ASN A 48 -2.87 -8.77 -3.42
C ASN A 48 -3.66 -9.13 -2.15
N SER A 49 -3.79 -10.42 -1.84
CA SER A 49 -4.45 -10.87 -0.60
C SER A 49 -3.70 -10.42 0.65
N LEU A 50 -2.38 -10.54 0.69
CA LEU A 50 -1.57 -10.09 1.83
C LEU A 50 -1.66 -8.57 2.03
N PHE A 51 -1.67 -7.81 0.93
CA PHE A 51 -1.85 -6.37 0.99
C PHE A 51 -3.24 -6.00 1.51
N GLY A 52 -4.29 -6.64 1.01
CA GLY A 52 -5.64 -6.47 1.52
C GLY A 52 -5.75 -6.79 3.01
N GLU A 53 -5.15 -7.89 3.46
CA GLU A 53 -5.09 -8.25 4.89
C GLU A 53 -4.37 -7.18 5.71
N ALA A 54 -3.25 -6.65 5.22
CA ALA A 54 -2.53 -5.59 5.88
C ALA A 54 -3.37 -4.31 6.03
N ILE A 55 -4.09 -3.90 4.98
CA ILE A 55 -5.00 -2.74 5.04
C ILE A 55 -6.12 -2.98 6.04
N LEU A 56 -6.77 -4.15 6.02
CA LEU A 56 -7.84 -4.48 6.96
C LEU A 56 -7.35 -4.49 8.42
N ARG A 57 -6.16 -5.04 8.65
CA ARG A 57 -5.52 -5.04 9.97
C ARG A 57 -5.25 -3.63 10.45
N LEU A 58 -4.63 -2.78 9.62
CA LEU A 58 -4.34 -1.39 9.97
C LEU A 58 -5.63 -0.60 10.22
N ALA A 59 -6.67 -0.79 9.41
CA ALA A 59 -7.97 -0.14 9.63
C ALA A 59 -8.59 -0.51 10.98
N ARG A 60 -8.36 -1.73 11.47
CA ARG A 60 -8.84 -2.20 12.77
C ARG A 60 -7.96 -1.75 13.93
N ASP A 61 -6.65 -1.89 13.80
CA ASP A 61 -5.69 -1.81 14.92
C ASP A 61 -5.01 -0.43 15.02
N GLN A 62 -4.81 0.25 13.89
CA GLN A 62 -4.11 1.54 13.78
C GLN A 62 -4.82 2.47 12.75
N PRO A 63 -6.12 2.76 12.93
CA PRO A 63 -6.92 3.48 11.93
C PRO A 63 -6.34 4.87 11.59
N HIS A 64 -5.66 5.52 12.54
CA HIS A 64 -5.01 6.81 12.33
C HIS A 64 -3.96 6.78 11.21
N VAL A 65 -3.26 5.65 11.04
CA VAL A 65 -2.27 5.48 9.96
C VAL A 65 -2.89 5.59 8.57
N LEU A 66 -4.15 5.13 8.42
CA LEU A 66 -4.85 5.14 7.14
C LEU A 66 -5.71 6.38 6.93
N PHE A 67 -6.35 6.88 8.00
CA PHE A 67 -7.44 7.85 7.87
C PHE A 67 -7.11 9.25 8.42
N ASP A 68 -6.09 9.42 9.28
CA ASP A 68 -5.73 10.75 9.82
C ASP A 68 -4.82 11.56 8.87
N ARG A 69 -4.54 11.05 7.67
CA ARG A 69 -3.89 11.88 6.66
C ARG A 69 -4.90 12.91 6.15
N PRO A 70 -4.64 14.23 6.31
CA PRO A 70 -5.49 15.23 5.67
C PRO A 70 -5.48 14.96 4.15
N PRO A 71 -6.65 14.89 3.50
CA PRO A 71 -6.71 14.68 2.06
C PRO A 71 -5.86 15.77 1.39
N PRO A 72 -5.12 15.44 0.31
CA PRO A 72 -4.27 16.42 -0.38
C PRO A 72 -5.03 17.70 -0.76
N ASP A 73 -6.35 17.60 -0.93
CA ASP A 73 -7.19 18.63 -1.55
C ASP A 73 -8.54 18.88 -0.84
N ASN A 74 -8.68 18.64 0.48
CA ASN A 74 -9.94 18.85 1.23
C ASN A 74 -11.17 18.03 0.77
N HIS A 75 -11.00 17.00 -0.08
CA HIS A 75 -12.08 16.09 -0.43
C HIS A 75 -12.23 14.98 0.64
N PRO A 76 -13.41 14.82 1.28
CA PRO A 76 -13.62 13.73 2.22
C PRO A 76 -13.57 12.39 1.48
N TYR A 77 -12.84 11.42 2.02
CA TYR A 77 -12.91 10.04 1.56
C TYR A 77 -14.35 9.55 1.77
N ILE A 78 -15.04 9.23 0.67
CA ILE A 78 -16.39 8.66 0.71
C ILE A 78 -16.21 7.16 0.92
N ALA A 79 -16.76 6.66 2.02
CA ALA A 79 -16.86 5.22 2.33
C ALA A 79 -17.85 4.52 1.40
#